data_AF-A0A2M7TWL0-F1
#
_entry.id   AF-A0A2M7TWL0-F1
#
_cell.length_a   1.000
_cell.length_b   1.000
_cell.length_c   1.000
_cell.angle_alpha   90.00
_cell.angle_beta   90.00
_cell.angle_gamma   90.00
#
_symmetry.space_group_name_H-M   'P 1'
#
loop_
_entity.id
_entity.type
_entity.pdbx_description
1 polymer ?
#
loop_
_entity_poly.entity_id
_entity_poly.type
_entity_poly.pdbx_seq_one_letter_code
_entity_poly.pdbx_strand_id
1 'polypeptide(L)'
;FDLIHYGHHTFLQKAKEQGDALIVALEPDEHIQRKKNRQPVHTQRERAEILSALTYIDAIILLPYISDERGYKELVEKIHPFVIAISEGDPQKDKKQSQAVIIGATVKEVVPLMPRFTTSSIIENY
;
A
#
# COMPACT_ATOMS: atom_id res chain seq x y z
N PHE A 1 1.63 3.46 5.07
CA PHE A 1 0.54 4.27 5.63
C PHE A 1 0.71 4.44 7.14
N ASP A 2 1.80 5.08 7.59
CA ASP A 2 2.10 5.24 9.03
C ASP A 2 1.54 6.59 9.56
N LEU A 3 2.14 7.70 9.14
CA LEU A 3 1.50 9.02 9.23
C LEU A 3 0.77 9.28 7.90
N ILE A 4 -0.56 9.25 7.90
CA ILE A 4 -1.35 9.62 6.73
C ILE A 4 -1.10 11.10 6.41
N HIS A 5 -0.89 11.39 5.13
CA HIS A 5 -0.55 12.73 4.65
C HIS A 5 -1.04 12.89 3.22
N TYR A 6 -0.90 14.09 2.66
CA TYR A 6 -1.39 14.43 1.32
C TYR A 6 -0.98 13.41 0.25
N GLY A 7 0.29 12.98 0.24
CA GLY A 7 0.75 11.93 -0.69
C GLY A 7 -0.03 10.62 -0.61
N HIS A 8 -0.36 10.12 0.60
CA HIS A 8 -1.17 8.92 0.76
C HIS A 8 -2.61 9.14 0.31
N HIS A 9 -3.21 10.29 0.65
CA HIS A 9 -4.56 10.66 0.23
C HIS A 9 -4.66 10.66 -1.31
N THR A 10 -3.75 11.35 -1.99
CA THR A 10 -3.72 11.40 -3.46
C THR A 10 -3.51 10.02 -4.08
N PHE A 11 -2.58 9.22 -3.57
CA PHE A 11 -2.39 7.84 -4.03
C PHE A 11 -3.67 7.01 -3.93
N LEU A 12 -4.31 7.01 -2.75
CA LEU A 12 -5.48 6.18 -2.49
C LEU A 12 -6.70 6.63 -3.31
N GLN A 13 -6.91 7.95 -3.46
CA GLN A 13 -7.96 8.46 -4.34
C GLN A 13 -7.75 8.03 -5.79
N LYS A 14 -6.53 8.17 -6.32
CA LYS A 14 -6.21 7.74 -7.69
C LYS A 14 -6.27 6.22 -7.87
N ALA A 15 -5.98 5.46 -6.83
CA ALA A 15 -6.19 4.01 -6.82
C ALA A 15 -7.68 3.65 -6.88
N LYS A 16 -8.55 4.32 -6.11
CA LYS A 16 -10.02 4.12 -6.16
C LYS A 16 -10.59 4.44 -7.54
N GLU A 17 -10.06 5.44 -8.25
CA GLU A 17 -10.49 5.75 -9.63
C GLU A 17 -10.26 4.61 -10.64
N GLN A 18 -9.47 3.57 -10.30
CA GLN A 18 -9.19 2.45 -11.20
C GLN A 18 -10.20 1.30 -11.13
N GLY A 19 -11.26 1.40 -10.31
CA GLY A 19 -12.28 0.37 -10.21
C GLY A 19 -13.39 0.67 -9.21
N ASP A 20 -14.26 -0.30 -8.98
CA ASP A 20 -15.45 -0.09 -8.16
C ASP A 20 -15.18 -0.22 -6.65
N ALA A 21 -14.13 -0.94 -6.26
CA ALA A 21 -13.72 -1.17 -4.87
C ALA A 21 -12.21 -1.01 -4.69
N LEU A 22 -11.81 -0.36 -3.60
CA LEU A 22 -10.44 -0.19 -3.15
C LEU A 22 -10.21 -1.03 -1.89
N ILE A 23 -9.33 -2.02 -2.02
CA ILE A 23 -8.86 -2.84 -0.90
C ILE A 23 -7.43 -2.43 -0.57
N VAL A 24 -7.16 -2.11 0.69
CA VAL A 24 -5.80 -1.82 1.17
C VAL A 24 -5.26 -3.01 1.95
N ALA A 25 -4.27 -3.69 1.38
CA ALA A 25 -3.49 -4.69 2.08
C ALA A 25 -2.41 -3.99 2.93
N LEU A 26 -2.60 -3.99 4.25
CA LEU A 26 -1.83 -3.17 5.18
C LEU A 26 -0.74 -3.98 5.87
N GLU A 27 0.52 -3.67 5.52
CA GLU A 27 1.71 -4.27 6.12
C GLU A 27 1.77 -4.14 7.65
N PRO A 28 2.36 -5.12 8.36
CA PRO A 28 2.49 -5.09 9.81
C PRO A 28 3.64 -4.18 10.27
N ASP A 29 3.77 -3.98 11.58
CA ASP A 29 4.73 -3.04 12.17
C ASP A 29 6.18 -3.46 11.92
N GLU A 30 6.45 -4.75 11.91
CA GLU A 30 7.74 -5.36 11.62
C GLU A 30 8.25 -5.01 10.21
N HIS A 31 7.34 -4.82 9.25
CA HIS A 31 7.72 -4.42 7.90
C HIS A 31 8.31 -3.00 7.88
N ILE A 32 7.73 -2.07 8.66
CA ILE A 32 8.25 -0.70 8.79
C ILE A 32 9.59 -0.73 9.52
N GLN A 33 9.69 -1.49 10.61
CA GLN A 33 10.92 -1.65 11.39
C GLN A 33 12.09 -2.13 10.53
N ARG A 34 11.89 -3.19 9.73
CA ARG A 34 12.94 -3.75 8.89
C ARG A 34 13.30 -2.86 7.70
N LYS A 35 12.30 -2.26 7.05
CA LYS A 35 12.51 -1.46 5.83
C LYS A 35 13.09 -0.08 6.11
N LYS A 36 12.72 0.53 7.24
CA LYS A 36 13.07 1.92 7.57
C LYS A 36 13.98 2.06 8.79
N ASN A 37 14.33 0.94 9.43
CA ASN A 37 15.14 0.92 10.64
C ASN A 37 14.60 1.83 11.76
N ARG A 38 13.27 1.91 11.89
CA ARG A 38 12.58 2.66 12.95
C ARG A 38 11.26 2.01 13.33
N GLN A 39 10.81 2.22 14.56
CA GLN A 39 9.46 1.86 14.97
C GLN A 39 8.41 2.67 14.18
N PRO A 40 7.25 2.09 13.82
CA PRO A 40 6.15 2.88 13.31
C PRO A 40 5.66 3.86 14.37
N VAL A 41 5.05 4.97 13.94
CA VAL A 41 4.43 5.92 14.87
C VAL A 41 3.08 5.38 15.36
N HIS A 42 2.33 4.76 14.45
CA HIS A 42 1.07 4.09 14.74
C HIS A 42 1.21 2.58 14.50
N THR A 43 0.69 1.78 15.44
CA THR A 43 0.57 0.33 15.29
C THR A 43 -0.25 -0.04 14.05
N GLN A 44 -0.13 -1.27 13.57
CA GLN A 44 -0.88 -1.75 12.40
C GLN A 44 -2.39 -1.52 12.56
N ARG A 45 -2.91 -1.72 13.77
CA ARG A 45 -4.31 -1.52 14.10
C ARG A 45 -4.70 -0.04 14.04
N GLU A 46 -3.93 0.84 14.66
CA GLU A 46 -4.20 2.29 14.62
C GLU A 46 -4.13 2.83 13.18
N ARG A 47 -3.15 2.37 12.38
CA ARG A 47 -3.06 2.70 10.95
C ARG A 47 -4.30 2.26 10.19
N ALA A 48 -4.84 1.08 10.48
CA ALA A 48 -6.07 0.60 9.87
C ALA A 48 -7.30 1.41 10.31
N GLU A 49 -7.42 1.75 11.60
CA GLU A 49 -8.50 2.58 12.11
C GLU A 49 -8.48 3.97 11.46
N ILE A 50 -7.32 4.60 11.33
CA ILE A 50 -7.18 5.89 10.62
C ILE A 50 -7.57 5.75 9.14
N LEU A 51 -7.08 4.71 8.44
CA LEU A 51 -7.44 4.48 7.05
C LEU A 51 -8.94 4.22 6.88
N SER A 52 -9.59 3.53 7.83
CA SER A 52 -11.03 3.21 7.77
C SER A 52 -11.93 4.45 7.81
N ALA A 53 -11.41 5.59 8.30
CA ALA A 53 -12.12 6.87 8.26
C ALA A 53 -12.16 7.50 6.85
N LEU A 54 -11.39 6.98 5.88
CA LEU A 54 -11.39 7.46 4.51
C LEU A 54 -12.52 6.79 3.71
N THR A 55 -13.51 7.58 3.31
CA THR A 55 -14.77 7.11 2.70
C THR A 55 -14.62 6.35 1.38
N TYR A 56 -13.45 6.43 0.74
CA TYR A 56 -13.15 5.77 -0.54
C TYR A 56 -12.36 4.45 -0.38
N ILE A 57 -12.10 4.01 0.85
CA ILE A 57 -11.54 2.68 1.14
C ILE A 57 -12.69 1.74 1.50
N ASP A 58 -12.86 0.68 0.73
CA ASP A 58 -13.97 -0.27 0.92
C ASP A 58 -13.59 -1.42 1.87
N ALA A 59 -12.31 -1.81 1.89
CA ALA A 59 -11.82 -2.82 2.81
C ALA A 59 -10.34 -2.61 3.16
N ILE A 60 -9.97 -3.02 4.37
CA ILE A 60 -8.58 -3.07 4.83
C ILE A 60 -8.30 -4.50 5.27
N ILE A 61 -7.22 -5.07 4.73
CA ILE A 61 -6.75 -6.41 5.11
C ILE A 61 -5.47 -6.23 5.91
N LEU A 62 -5.49 -6.63 7.18
CA LEU A 62 -4.28 -6.67 8.00
C LEU A 62 -3.42 -7.84 7.56
N LEU A 63 -2.23 -7.55 7.05
CA LEU A 63 -1.31 -8.60 6.63
C LEU A 63 -0.48 -9.12 7.81
N PRO A 64 -0.19 -10.42 7.87
CA PRO A 64 0.90 -10.93 8.68
C PRO A 64 2.24 -10.50 8.08
N TYR A 65 3.35 -10.74 8.79
CA TYR A 65 4.67 -10.52 8.21
C TYR A 65 4.93 -11.54 7.09
N ILE A 66 5.07 -11.05 5.86
CA ILE A 66 5.40 -11.84 4.68
C ILE A 66 6.89 -11.66 4.36
N SER A 67 7.67 -12.71 4.54
CA SER A 67 9.13 -12.69 4.35
C SER A 67 9.58 -13.06 2.94
N ASP A 68 8.70 -13.64 2.12
CA ASP A 68 9.04 -14.12 0.77
C ASP A 68 7.97 -13.78 -0.28
N GLU A 69 8.32 -13.98 -1.55
CA GLU A 69 7.44 -13.64 -2.67
C GLU A 69 6.22 -14.55 -2.80
N ARG A 70 6.28 -15.76 -2.23
CA ARG A 70 5.18 -16.73 -2.31
C ARG A 70 3.98 -16.23 -1.52
N GLY A 71 4.20 -15.66 -0.33
CA GLY A 71 3.11 -15.09 0.47
C GLY A 71 2.37 -13.95 -0.24
N TYR A 72 3.08 -13.07 -0.96
CA TYR A 72 2.42 -12.02 -1.75
C TYR A 72 1.69 -12.58 -2.98
N LYS A 73 2.23 -13.62 -3.61
CA LYS A 73 1.53 -14.31 -4.70
C LYS A 73 0.21 -14.92 -4.20
N GLU A 74 0.23 -15.66 -3.10
CA GLU A 74 -0.98 -16.24 -2.50
C GLU A 74 -2.00 -15.16 -2.12
N LEU A 75 -1.54 -14.00 -1.63
CA LEU A 75 -2.40 -12.86 -1.32
C LEU A 75 -3.10 -12.35 -2.57
N VAL A 76 -2.36 -12.13 -3.66
CA VAL A 76 -2.91 -11.67 -4.95
C VAL A 76 -3.88 -12.70 -5.52
N GLU A 77 -3.57 -13.99 -5.46
CA GLU A 77 -4.46 -15.08 -5.90
C GLU A 77 -5.77 -15.14 -5.10
N LYS A 78 -5.71 -14.92 -3.78
CA LYS A 78 -6.88 -14.93 -2.89
C LYS A 78 -7.76 -13.68 -3.03
N ILE A 79 -7.15 -12.50 -3.10
CA ILE A 79 -7.89 -11.24 -3.28
C ILE A 79 -8.44 -11.14 -4.72
N HIS A 80 -7.68 -11.67 -5.68
CA HIS A 80 -8.01 -11.68 -7.10
C HIS A 80 -8.39 -10.29 -7.67
N PRO A 81 -7.58 -9.24 -7.45
CA PRO A 81 -7.91 -7.89 -7.91
C PRO A 81 -7.82 -7.77 -9.44
N PHE A 82 -8.63 -6.92 -10.06
CA PHE A 82 -8.46 -6.56 -11.48
C PHE A 82 -7.30 -5.60 -11.71
N VAL A 83 -6.99 -4.76 -10.72
CA VAL A 83 -5.94 -3.74 -10.78
C VAL A 83 -5.09 -3.76 -9.51
N ILE A 84 -3.76 -3.71 -9.68
CA ILE A 84 -2.78 -3.44 -8.62
C ILE A 84 -2.26 -2.02 -8.81
N ALA A 85 -2.66 -1.10 -7.94
CA ALA A 85 -2.21 0.29 -7.98
C ALA A 85 -0.81 0.45 -7.35
N ILE A 86 0.06 1.21 -8.01
CA ILE A 86 1.42 1.54 -7.56
C ILE A 86 1.74 3.02 -7.80
N SER A 87 2.74 3.54 -7.10
CA SER A 87 3.33 4.83 -7.45
C SER A 87 4.23 4.66 -8.66
N GLU A 88 4.40 5.71 -9.45
CA GLU A 88 5.40 5.76 -10.50
C GLU A 88 6.79 5.44 -9.95
N GLY A 89 7.55 4.59 -10.65
CA GLY A 89 8.90 4.22 -10.21
C GLY A 89 8.93 3.31 -8.99
N ASP A 90 7.83 2.62 -8.65
CA ASP A 90 7.83 1.60 -7.61
C ASP A 90 8.90 0.52 -7.93
N PRO A 91 9.91 0.32 -7.06
CA PRO A 91 10.98 -0.64 -7.31
C PRO A 91 10.50 -2.10 -7.36
N GLN A 92 9.27 -2.37 -6.94
CA GLN A 92 8.64 -3.71 -6.99
C GLN A 92 7.71 -3.89 -8.20
N LYS A 93 7.69 -2.95 -9.15
CA LYS A 93 6.81 -3.01 -10.33
C LYS A 93 6.86 -4.35 -11.06
N ASP A 94 8.06 -4.84 -11.39
CA ASP A 94 8.23 -6.09 -12.15
C ASP A 94 7.68 -7.31 -11.40
N LYS A 95 7.84 -7.34 -10.08
CA LYS A 95 7.31 -8.41 -9.22
C LYS A 95 5.78 -8.37 -9.18
N LYS A 96 5.21 -7.18 -8.99
CA LYS A 96 3.75 -6.97 -9.01
C LYS A 96 3.16 -7.28 -10.38
N GLN A 97 3.88 -6.97 -11.46
CA GLN A 97 3.48 -7.31 -12.82
C GLN A 97 3.40 -8.83 -13.01
N SER A 98 4.43 -9.54 -12.54
CA SER A 98 4.46 -11.01 -12.58
C SER A 98 3.32 -11.64 -11.77
N GLN A 99 3.00 -11.08 -10.60
CA GLN A 99 1.87 -11.51 -9.78
C GLN A 99 0.53 -11.23 -10.46
N ALA A 100 0.37 -10.05 -11.07
CA ALA A 100 -0.84 -9.65 -11.76
C ALA A 100 -1.17 -10.56 -12.95
N VAL A 101 -0.16 -10.94 -13.75
CA VAL A 101 -0.32 -11.81 -14.92
C VAL A 101 -0.94 -13.16 -14.56
N ILE A 102 -0.63 -13.71 -13.37
CA ILE A 102 -1.10 -15.02 -12.92
C ILE A 102 -2.63 -15.07 -12.79
N ILE A 103 -3.25 -13.93 -12.46
CA ILE A 103 -4.70 -13.80 -12.26
C ILE A 103 -5.37 -12.95 -13.35
N GLY A 104 -4.64 -12.56 -14.40
CA GLY A 104 -5.16 -11.68 -15.46
C GLY A 104 -5.38 -10.22 -15.03
N ALA A 105 -4.74 -9.77 -13.94
CA ALA A 105 -4.81 -8.40 -13.46
C ALA A 105 -3.85 -7.48 -14.20
N THR A 106 -3.99 -6.16 -13.98
CA THR A 106 -3.07 -5.15 -14.51
C THR A 106 -2.44 -4.34 -13.39
N VAL A 107 -1.17 -3.93 -13.57
CA VAL A 107 -0.51 -2.97 -12.67
C VAL A 107 -0.69 -1.56 -13.24
N LYS A 108 -1.07 -0.60 -12.39
CA LYS A 108 -1.29 0.80 -12.79
C LYS A 108 -0.48 1.75 -11.91
N GLU A 109 0.33 2.58 -12.54
CA GLU A 109 0.97 3.73 -11.89
C GLU A 109 -0.05 4.86 -11.79
N VAL A 110 -0.52 5.15 -10.57
CA VAL A 110 -1.67 6.05 -10.36
C VAL A 110 -1.27 7.46 -9.93
N VAL A 111 -0.05 7.63 -9.42
CA VAL A 111 0.52 8.92 -9.01
C VAL A 111 2.02 8.97 -9.25
N PRO A 112 2.59 10.14 -9.58
CA PRO A 112 4.03 10.34 -9.57
C PRO A 112 4.59 10.26 -8.14
N LEU A 113 5.90 10.11 -8.00
CA LEU A 113 6.56 10.26 -6.69
C LEU A 113 6.39 11.68 -6.16
N MET A 114 5.95 11.79 -4.90
CA MET A 114 5.73 13.07 -4.22
C MET A 114 6.75 13.25 -3.08
N PRO A 115 8.03 13.55 -3.37
CA PRO A 115 9.11 13.53 -2.39
C PRO A 115 8.91 14.51 -1.22
N ARG A 116 8.15 15.58 -1.43
CA ARG A 116 7.76 16.52 -0.36
C ARG A 116 6.80 15.93 0.67
N PHE A 117 6.10 14.85 0.34
CA PHE A 117 5.05 14.26 1.15
C PHE A 117 5.39 12.80 1.44
N THR A 118 6.39 12.58 2.28
CA THR A 118 6.72 11.26 2.81
C THR A 118 6.68 11.28 4.33
N THR A 119 6.45 10.12 4.95
CA THR A 119 6.50 10.01 6.42
C THR A 119 7.87 10.41 6.98
N SER A 120 8.97 10.09 6.29
CA SER A 120 10.32 10.47 6.74
C SER A 120 10.48 11.99 6.72
N SER A 121 10.06 12.65 5.63
CA SER A 121 10.08 14.10 5.54
C SER A 121 9.22 14.78 6.61
N ILE A 122 8.07 14.21 6.98
CA ILE A 122 7.24 14.77 8.05
C ILE A 122 7.94 14.65 9.40
N ILE A 123 8.54 13.51 9.69
CA ILE A 123 9.26 13.28 10.96
C ILE A 123 10.51 14.17 11.07
N GLU A 124 11.23 14.42 9.98
CA GLU A 124 12.43 15.27 10.00
C GLU A 124 12.13 16.77 10.15
N ASN A 125 10.90 17.20 9.80
CA ASN A 125 10.49 18.61 9.82
C ASN A 125 9.63 18.99 11.04
N TYR A 126 9.49 18.11 12.03
CA TYR A 126 8.79 18.34 13.31
C TYR A 126 9.64 17.79 14.47
#